data_AF-A0A2T2NNY5-F1
#
_entry.id   AF-A0A2T2NNY5-F1
#
_cell.length_a   1.000
_cell.length_b   1.000
_cell.length_c   1.000
_cell.angle_alpha   90.00
_cell.angle_beta   90.00
_cell.angle_gamma   90.00
#
_symmetry.space_group_name_H-M   'P 1'
#
loop_
_entity.id
_entity.type
_entity.pdbx_description
1 polymer ?
#
loop_
_entity_poly.entity_id
_entity_poly.type
_entity_poly.pdbx_seq_one_letter_code
_entity_poly.pdbx_strand_id
1 'polypeptide(L)'
;DARYEYVRSFEQPDSLLANTWIVVRIDGRGFTKLTAKYKFVKPNDRRALDLMNVAAQAVMKELPDVVIAYGNSDEFSFVFHKDCTLFERRASKLTSTIVSTFTSYYIFLWRDYFPDTPLTPPLPSFDGRAVCYPSDANLRDYMSWRQVDCHINNLYNTTFWALVQQGGMEHRAAEQELSGTVSSDKNEILFSRFGINYNNEPEIFKKGSVLYRDVS
;
A
#
# COMPACT_ATOMS: atom_id res chain seq x y z
N ASP A 1 10.64 -36.41 -20.25
CA ASP A 1 12.04 -36.86 -20.42
C ASP A 1 12.63 -37.01 -19.02
N ALA A 2 12.63 -38.23 -18.49
CA ALA A 2 12.92 -38.51 -17.06
C ALA A 2 14.35 -38.17 -16.64
N ARG A 3 15.27 -37.98 -17.61
CA ARG A 3 16.68 -37.63 -17.38
C ARG A 3 16.86 -36.35 -16.57
N TYR A 4 15.92 -35.40 -16.68
CA TYR A 4 16.02 -34.09 -16.05
C TYR A 4 15.05 -33.91 -14.87
N GLU A 5 14.21 -34.89 -14.53
CA GLU A 5 13.19 -34.74 -13.50
C GLU A 5 13.75 -34.52 -12.09
N TYR A 6 14.99 -34.97 -11.83
CA TYR A 6 15.66 -34.79 -10.53
C TYR A 6 15.80 -33.32 -10.13
N VAL A 7 15.83 -32.37 -11.08
CA VAL A 7 15.95 -30.94 -10.74
C VAL A 7 14.75 -30.42 -9.95
N ARG A 8 13.58 -31.07 -10.08
CA ARG A 8 12.37 -30.72 -9.31
C ARG A 8 12.53 -30.99 -7.82
N SER A 9 13.43 -31.90 -7.40
CA SER A 9 13.64 -32.19 -5.97
C SER A 9 14.35 -31.06 -5.22
N PHE A 10 14.88 -30.06 -5.94
CA PHE A 10 15.50 -28.88 -5.33
C PHE A 10 14.46 -27.81 -4.97
N GLU A 11 13.23 -27.88 -5.50
CA GLU A 11 12.14 -26.99 -5.10
C GLU A 11 11.84 -27.20 -3.61
N GLN A 12 11.93 -26.13 -2.83
CA GLN A 12 11.64 -26.19 -1.40
C GLN A 12 10.13 -26.03 -1.15
N PRO A 13 9.52 -26.83 -0.26
CA PRO A 13 8.16 -26.59 0.19
C PRO A 13 8.05 -25.23 0.86
N ASP A 14 6.98 -24.50 0.53
CA ASP A 14 6.75 -23.13 1.00
C ASP A 14 5.30 -22.92 1.47
N SER A 15 4.65 -23.98 1.93
CA SER A 15 3.29 -23.94 2.45
C SER A 15 3.20 -23.18 3.76
N LEU A 16 2.25 -22.25 3.83
CA LEU A 16 1.97 -21.44 5.02
C LEU A 16 1.15 -22.23 6.04
N LEU A 17 1.41 -21.98 7.33
CA LEU A 17 0.80 -22.69 8.47
C LEU A 17 -0.73 -22.70 8.37
N ALA A 18 -1.35 -23.88 8.49
CA ALA A 18 -2.80 -24.04 8.46
C ALA A 18 -3.49 -23.30 9.62
N ASN A 19 -4.79 -22.99 9.46
CA ASN A 19 -5.61 -22.30 10.47
C ASN A 19 -5.04 -20.95 10.93
N THR A 20 -4.31 -20.26 10.05
CA THR A 20 -3.82 -18.90 10.28
C THR A 20 -4.29 -17.98 9.16
N TRP A 21 -4.60 -16.73 9.53
CA TRP A 21 -4.80 -15.67 8.56
C TRP A 21 -3.54 -15.49 7.73
N ILE A 22 -3.69 -15.35 6.42
CA ILE A 22 -2.56 -15.04 5.55
C ILE A 22 -2.73 -13.59 5.11
N VAL A 23 -1.73 -12.77 5.36
CA VAL A 23 -1.65 -11.41 4.83
C VAL A 23 -0.56 -11.36 3.79
N VAL A 24 -0.92 -11.04 2.55
CA VAL A 24 0.03 -10.70 1.50
C VAL A 24 0.09 -9.17 1.40
N ARG A 25 1.21 -8.59 1.84
CA ARG A 25 1.46 -7.15 1.68
C ARG A 25 2.31 -6.91 0.45
N ILE A 26 1.90 -5.97 -0.39
CA ILE A 26 2.67 -5.46 -1.52
C ILE A 26 3.11 -4.03 -1.28
N ASP A 27 4.26 -3.66 -1.85
CA ASP A 27 4.85 -2.32 -1.72
C ASP A 27 5.47 -1.89 -3.06
N GLY A 28 5.29 -0.61 -3.40
CA GLY A 28 5.74 -0.01 -4.64
C GLY A 28 7.27 0.09 -4.74
N ARG A 29 7.88 -0.63 -5.68
CA ARG A 29 9.34 -0.60 -5.86
C ARG A 29 9.81 0.75 -6.41
N GLY A 30 10.47 1.53 -5.56
CA GLY A 30 11.08 2.80 -5.96
C GLY A 30 10.06 3.88 -6.33
N PHE A 31 8.88 3.87 -5.69
CA PHE A 31 7.81 4.81 -5.98
C PHE A 31 8.19 6.26 -5.75
N THR A 32 9.19 6.57 -4.92
CA THR A 32 9.78 7.92 -4.86
C THR A 32 10.20 8.44 -6.25
N LYS A 33 10.87 7.60 -7.07
CA LYS A 33 11.27 7.96 -8.43
C LYS A 33 10.06 8.05 -9.37
N LEU A 34 9.09 7.15 -9.21
CA LEU A 34 7.85 7.14 -10.00
C LEU A 34 7.06 8.44 -9.78
N THR A 35 6.80 8.79 -8.51
CA THR A 35 6.03 9.98 -8.14
C THR A 35 6.70 11.27 -8.60
N ALA A 36 8.03 11.32 -8.60
CA ALA A 36 8.78 12.45 -9.17
C ALA A 36 8.65 12.52 -10.69
N LYS A 37 8.84 11.39 -11.39
CA LYS A 37 8.75 11.30 -12.87
C LYS A 37 7.38 11.74 -13.39
N TYR A 38 6.31 11.30 -12.73
CA TYR A 38 4.93 11.59 -13.12
C TYR A 38 4.31 12.77 -12.37
N LYS A 39 5.14 13.54 -11.63
CA LYS A 39 4.74 14.79 -10.96
C LYS A 39 3.48 14.62 -10.10
N PHE A 40 3.48 13.61 -9.25
CA PHE A 40 2.38 13.40 -8.32
C PHE A 40 2.22 14.60 -7.41
N VAL A 41 0.97 14.98 -7.14
CA VAL A 41 0.63 16.00 -6.16
C VAL A 41 1.14 15.58 -4.79
N LYS A 42 1.69 16.54 -4.05
CA LYS A 42 2.21 16.35 -2.69
C LYS A 42 1.37 17.18 -1.71
N PRO A 43 1.07 16.68 -0.50
CA PRO A 43 1.55 15.41 0.07
C PRO A 43 0.93 14.14 -0.55
N ASN A 44 -0.30 14.25 -1.08
CA ASN A 44 -1.06 13.11 -1.60
C ASN A 44 -1.59 13.39 -3.01
N ASP A 45 -1.46 12.41 -3.90
CA ASP A 45 -2.09 12.46 -5.22
C ASP A 45 -3.31 11.56 -5.25
N ARG A 46 -4.50 12.17 -5.33
CA ARG A 46 -5.77 11.43 -5.30
C ARG A 46 -5.89 10.44 -6.46
N ARG A 47 -5.37 10.78 -7.65
CA ARG A 47 -5.41 9.92 -8.84
C ARG A 47 -4.62 8.64 -8.60
N ALA A 48 -3.45 8.77 -7.97
CA ALA A 48 -2.59 7.63 -7.63
C ALA A 48 -3.26 6.69 -6.62
N LEU A 49 -3.88 7.24 -5.57
CA LEU A 49 -4.56 6.45 -4.55
C LEU A 49 -5.81 5.76 -5.12
N ASP A 50 -6.60 6.47 -5.94
CA ASP A 50 -7.76 5.86 -6.57
C ASP A 50 -7.35 4.76 -7.55
N LEU A 51 -6.24 4.91 -8.29
CA LEU A 51 -5.66 3.87 -9.14
C LEU A 51 -5.22 2.64 -8.31
N MET A 52 -4.52 2.84 -7.19
CA MET A 52 -4.16 1.75 -6.27
C MET A 52 -5.40 1.00 -5.78
N ASN A 53 -6.45 1.73 -5.42
CA ASN A 53 -7.71 1.16 -4.93
C ASN A 53 -8.43 0.32 -5.98
N VAL A 54 -8.52 0.78 -7.23
CA VAL A 54 -9.18 -0.03 -8.26
C VAL A 54 -8.35 -1.23 -8.69
N ALA A 55 -7.02 -1.13 -8.65
CA ALA A 55 -6.15 -2.29 -8.85
C ALA A 55 -6.35 -3.33 -7.74
N ALA A 56 -6.44 -2.90 -6.47
CA ALA A 56 -6.75 -3.79 -5.35
C ALA A 56 -8.15 -4.41 -5.46
N GLN A 57 -9.14 -3.62 -5.89
CA GLN A 57 -10.50 -4.12 -6.11
C GLN A 57 -10.52 -5.19 -7.21
N ALA A 58 -9.74 -5.02 -8.27
CA ALA A 58 -9.62 -6.00 -9.34
C ALA A 58 -8.96 -7.30 -8.84
N VAL A 59 -7.90 -7.21 -8.04
CA VAL A 59 -7.30 -8.36 -7.34
C VAL A 59 -8.33 -9.11 -6.50
N MET A 60 -9.13 -8.39 -5.70
CA MET A 60 -10.20 -9.03 -4.93
C MET A 60 -11.29 -9.64 -5.82
N LYS A 61 -11.60 -9.08 -6.99
CA LYS A 61 -12.57 -9.71 -7.90
C LYS A 61 -12.05 -11.03 -8.49
N GLU A 62 -10.77 -11.10 -8.85
CA GLU A 62 -10.17 -12.32 -9.41
C GLU A 62 -9.84 -13.38 -8.35
N LEU A 63 -9.56 -12.97 -7.12
CA LEU A 63 -9.20 -13.86 -6.01
C LEU A 63 -10.27 -13.82 -4.92
N PRO A 64 -11.34 -14.62 -5.04
CA PRO A 64 -12.48 -14.61 -4.12
C PRO A 64 -12.08 -14.92 -2.66
N ASP A 65 -10.99 -15.66 -2.45
CA ASP A 65 -10.46 -16.01 -1.12
C ASP A 65 -9.93 -14.82 -0.32
N VAL A 66 -9.67 -13.68 -0.96
CA VAL A 66 -9.31 -12.43 -0.27
C VAL A 66 -10.59 -11.83 0.33
N VAL A 67 -10.62 -11.67 1.66
CA VAL A 67 -11.82 -11.23 2.39
C VAL A 67 -11.80 -9.75 2.77
N ILE A 68 -10.62 -9.20 3.03
CA ILE A 68 -10.40 -7.79 3.31
C ILE A 68 -9.07 -7.35 2.71
N ALA A 69 -9.01 -6.11 2.25
CA ALA A 69 -7.78 -5.49 1.85
C ALA A 69 -7.69 -4.05 2.39
N TYR A 70 -6.49 -3.61 2.73
CA TYR A 70 -6.22 -2.27 3.23
C TYR A 70 -5.04 -1.65 2.49
N GLY A 71 -5.17 -0.40 2.05
CA GLY A 71 -4.11 0.31 1.34
C GLY A 71 -3.96 1.76 1.74
N ASN A 72 -2.72 2.24 1.70
CA ASN A 72 -2.31 3.62 1.90
C ASN A 72 -0.97 3.86 1.18
N SER A 73 -0.71 5.10 0.75
CA SER A 73 0.49 5.43 -0.04
C SER A 73 0.63 4.50 -1.25
N ASP A 74 1.72 3.74 -1.31
CA ASP A 74 2.15 2.79 -2.32
C ASP A 74 2.11 1.34 -1.82
N GLU A 75 1.51 1.07 -0.66
CA GLU A 75 1.31 -0.27 -0.13
C GLU A 75 -0.16 -0.73 -0.14
N PHE A 76 -0.36 -2.04 -0.27
CA PHE A 76 -1.64 -2.69 -0.08
C PHE A 76 -1.46 -4.03 0.63
N SER A 77 -2.38 -4.37 1.53
CA SER A 77 -2.40 -5.61 2.30
C SER A 77 -3.65 -6.40 1.94
N PHE A 78 -3.49 -7.63 1.46
CA PHE A 78 -4.58 -8.54 1.09
C PHE A 78 -4.66 -9.68 2.09
N VAL A 79 -5.83 -9.86 2.69
CA VAL A 79 -6.04 -10.83 3.76
C VAL A 79 -6.87 -12.00 3.25
N PHE A 80 -6.32 -13.21 3.36
CA PHE A 80 -7.03 -14.45 3.10
C PHE A 80 -7.53 -15.04 4.42
N HIS A 81 -8.73 -15.62 4.38
CA HIS A 81 -9.31 -16.29 5.54
C HIS A 81 -8.43 -17.44 6.03
N LYS A 82 -8.49 -17.76 7.32
CA LYS A 82 -7.68 -18.82 7.96
C LYS A 82 -7.84 -20.20 7.31
N ASP A 83 -9.02 -20.46 6.75
CA ASP A 83 -9.39 -21.72 6.09
C ASP A 83 -9.05 -21.74 4.59
N CYS A 84 -8.40 -20.67 4.07
CA CYS A 84 -7.99 -20.61 2.66
C CYS A 84 -7.08 -21.80 2.29
N THR A 85 -7.42 -22.49 1.21
CA THR A 85 -6.63 -23.61 0.66
C THR A 85 -6.06 -23.30 -0.72
N LEU A 86 -6.26 -22.07 -1.22
CA LEU A 86 -5.79 -21.62 -2.52
C LEU A 86 -4.29 -21.91 -2.70
N PHE A 87 -3.96 -22.55 -3.83
CA PHE A 87 -2.60 -22.99 -4.18
C PHE A 87 -1.90 -23.81 -3.09
N GLU A 88 -2.64 -24.62 -2.32
CA GLU A 88 -2.08 -25.41 -1.21
C GLU A 88 -1.35 -24.53 -0.18
N ARG A 89 -1.80 -23.27 -0.05
CA ARG A 89 -1.23 -22.24 0.83
C ARG A 89 0.24 -21.93 0.54
N ARG A 90 0.74 -22.20 -0.66
CA ARG A 90 2.13 -21.90 -1.05
C ARG A 90 2.38 -20.39 -1.08
N ALA A 91 3.30 -19.93 -0.23
CA ALA A 91 3.62 -18.52 -0.07
C ALA A 91 4.04 -17.85 -1.39
N SER A 92 4.87 -18.53 -2.18
CA SER A 92 5.34 -18.05 -3.49
C SER A 92 4.19 -17.88 -4.46
N LYS A 93 3.23 -18.81 -4.51
CA LYS A 93 2.06 -18.75 -5.40
C LYS A 93 1.12 -17.63 -5.02
N LEU A 94 0.77 -17.52 -3.74
CA LEU A 94 -0.09 -16.43 -3.25
C LEU A 94 0.56 -15.06 -3.52
N THR A 95 1.84 -14.90 -3.15
CA THR A 95 2.56 -13.64 -3.30
C THR A 95 2.71 -13.25 -4.77
N SER A 96 3.20 -14.17 -5.62
CA SER A 96 3.40 -13.88 -7.05
C SER A 96 2.09 -13.61 -7.78
N THR A 97 1.00 -14.28 -7.41
CA THR A 97 -0.32 -14.03 -8.02
C THR A 97 -0.82 -12.64 -7.63
N ILE A 98 -0.82 -12.30 -6.33
CA ILE A 98 -1.23 -10.96 -5.87
C ILE A 98 -0.38 -9.86 -6.54
N VAL A 99 0.96 -9.99 -6.53
CA VAL A 99 1.86 -9.00 -7.10
C VAL A 99 1.66 -8.86 -8.60
N SER A 100 1.55 -9.97 -9.34
CA SER A 100 1.42 -9.92 -10.80
C SER A 100 0.07 -9.38 -11.24
N THR A 101 -1.03 -9.82 -10.60
CA THR A 101 -2.38 -9.29 -10.85
C THR A 101 -2.47 -7.81 -10.47
N PHE A 102 -1.95 -7.40 -9.31
CA PHE A 102 -1.98 -5.98 -8.93
C PHE A 102 -1.18 -5.11 -9.90
N THR A 103 0.05 -5.53 -10.26
CA THR A 103 0.91 -4.79 -11.18
C THR A 103 0.27 -4.67 -12.56
N SER A 104 -0.34 -5.76 -13.07
CA SER A 104 -0.99 -5.75 -14.37
C SER A 104 -2.17 -4.78 -14.40
N TYR A 105 -3.03 -4.79 -13.38
CA TYR A 105 -4.15 -3.84 -13.27
C TYR A 105 -3.70 -2.41 -13.05
N TYR A 106 -2.67 -2.17 -12.24
CA TYR A 106 -2.10 -0.83 -12.05
C TYR A 106 -1.63 -0.22 -13.38
N ILE A 107 -0.94 -1.01 -14.21
CA ILE A 107 -0.49 -0.58 -15.54
C ILE A 107 -1.67 -0.42 -16.51
N PHE A 108 -2.57 -1.40 -16.53
CA PHE A 108 -3.71 -1.42 -17.45
C PHE A 108 -4.67 -0.24 -17.24
N LEU A 109 -4.97 0.07 -15.97
CA LEU A 109 -5.88 1.14 -15.57
C LEU A 109 -5.21 2.51 -15.49
N TRP A 110 -3.88 2.60 -15.61
CA TRP A 110 -3.13 3.86 -15.46
C TRP A 110 -3.72 5.01 -16.28
N ARG A 111 -4.03 4.77 -17.56
CA ARG A 111 -4.55 5.80 -18.48
C ARG A 111 -5.90 6.40 -18.05
N ASP A 112 -6.67 5.68 -17.25
CA ASP A 112 -7.98 6.15 -16.77
C ASP A 112 -7.80 7.20 -15.67
N TYR A 113 -6.65 7.21 -14.98
CA TYR A 113 -6.32 8.13 -13.89
C TYR A 113 -5.26 9.17 -14.28
N PHE A 114 -4.43 8.84 -15.27
CA PHE A 114 -3.32 9.65 -15.77
C PHE A 114 -3.38 9.76 -17.31
N PRO A 115 -4.45 10.34 -17.88
CA PRO A 115 -4.70 10.33 -19.33
C PRO A 115 -3.60 11.07 -20.12
N ASP A 116 -3.06 12.15 -19.55
CA ASP A 116 -2.08 13.02 -20.22
C ASP A 116 -0.62 12.59 -20.00
N THR A 117 -0.38 11.58 -19.16
CA THR A 117 0.96 11.16 -18.76
C THR A 117 1.12 9.65 -18.92
N PRO A 118 1.24 9.12 -20.15
CA PRO A 118 1.35 7.69 -20.39
C PRO A 118 2.59 7.09 -19.73
N LEU A 119 2.47 5.84 -19.27
CA LEU A 119 3.60 5.12 -18.69
C LEU A 119 4.72 4.91 -19.70
N THR A 120 5.94 5.17 -19.27
CA THR A 120 7.18 4.89 -19.98
C THR A 120 8.15 4.14 -19.07
N PRO A 121 9.04 3.28 -19.62
CA PRO A 121 10.04 2.57 -18.83
C PRO A 121 10.91 3.49 -17.95
N PRO A 122 11.37 3.01 -16.78
CA PRO A 122 10.96 1.78 -16.12
C PRO A 122 9.49 1.85 -15.68
N LEU A 123 8.78 0.73 -15.83
CA LEU A 123 7.37 0.60 -15.44
C LEU A 123 7.23 0.40 -13.92
N PRO A 124 6.10 0.80 -13.32
CA PRO A 124 5.83 0.50 -11.91
C PRO A 124 5.85 -1.02 -11.69
N SER A 125 6.40 -1.42 -10.55
CA SER A 125 6.41 -2.81 -10.10
C SER A 125 6.30 -2.84 -8.59
N PHE A 126 5.86 -3.98 -8.06
CA PHE A 126 5.66 -4.16 -6.63
C PHE A 126 6.49 -5.33 -6.13
N ASP A 127 6.96 -5.25 -4.88
CA ASP A 127 7.34 -6.45 -4.14
C ASP A 127 6.15 -6.99 -3.36
N GLY A 128 6.31 -8.18 -2.79
CA GLY A 128 5.28 -8.76 -1.95
C GLY A 128 5.88 -9.70 -0.93
N ARG A 129 5.19 -9.83 0.21
CA ARG A 129 5.51 -10.82 1.25
C ARG A 129 4.24 -11.38 1.86
N ALA A 130 4.25 -12.68 2.17
CA ALA A 130 3.18 -13.34 2.91
C ALA A 130 3.58 -13.47 4.39
N VAL A 131 2.64 -13.18 5.30
CA VAL A 131 2.81 -13.31 6.75
C VAL A 131 1.60 -14.03 7.33
N CYS A 132 1.84 -14.98 8.24
CA CYS A 132 0.77 -15.68 8.95
C CYS A 132 0.46 -15.01 10.28
N TYR A 133 -0.82 -14.80 10.58
CA TYR A 133 -1.31 -14.35 11.89
C TYR A 133 -2.22 -15.43 12.51
N PRO A 134 -1.88 -15.95 13.70
CA PRO A 134 -2.54 -17.14 14.24
C PRO A 134 -3.91 -16.86 14.88
N SER A 135 -4.25 -15.59 15.11
CA SER A 135 -5.51 -15.21 15.75
C SER A 135 -6.10 -13.94 15.14
N ASP A 136 -7.39 -13.75 15.35
CA ASP A 136 -8.12 -12.54 14.94
C ASP A 136 -7.55 -11.29 15.65
N ALA A 137 -7.09 -11.44 16.89
CA ALA A 137 -6.44 -10.36 17.63
C ALA A 137 -5.16 -9.90 16.93
N ASN A 138 -4.30 -10.83 16.52
CA ASN A 138 -3.06 -10.48 15.80
C ASN A 138 -3.34 -9.85 14.43
N LEU A 139 -4.36 -10.32 13.71
CA LEU A 139 -4.78 -9.68 12.47
C LEU A 139 -5.27 -8.25 12.71
N ARG A 140 -6.10 -8.02 13.74
CA ARG A 140 -6.59 -6.68 14.09
C ARG A 140 -5.46 -5.74 14.49
N ASP A 141 -4.49 -6.23 15.24
CA ASP A 141 -3.30 -5.45 15.62
C ASP A 141 -2.48 -5.08 14.38
N TYR A 142 -2.30 -6.01 13.44
CA TYR A 142 -1.66 -5.71 12.17
C TYR A 142 -2.40 -4.63 11.39
N MET A 143 -3.72 -4.75 11.20
CA MET A 143 -4.50 -3.75 10.46
C MET A 143 -4.47 -2.38 11.16
N SER A 144 -4.53 -2.37 12.49
CA SER A 144 -4.41 -1.15 13.30
C SER A 144 -3.03 -0.52 13.14
N TRP A 145 -1.96 -1.32 13.15
CA TRP A 145 -0.59 -0.85 12.92
C TRP A 145 -0.43 -0.20 11.55
N ARG A 146 -1.01 -0.78 10.49
CA ARG A 146 -1.00 -0.17 9.15
C ARG A 146 -1.76 1.16 9.10
N GLN A 147 -2.88 1.26 9.81
CA GLN A 147 -3.65 2.51 9.88
C GLN A 147 -2.97 3.60 10.72
N VAL A 148 -2.31 3.24 11.83
CA VAL A 148 -1.51 4.17 12.63
C VAL A 148 -0.34 4.70 11.81
N ASP A 149 0.35 3.83 11.06
CA ASP A 149 1.44 4.21 10.15
C ASP A 149 0.95 5.20 9.07
N CYS A 150 -0.23 4.96 8.48
CA CYS A 150 -0.89 5.91 7.58
C CYS A 150 -1.08 7.29 8.21
N HIS A 151 -1.62 7.32 9.43
CA HIS A 151 -1.91 8.58 10.10
C HIS A 151 -0.64 9.37 10.42
N ILE A 152 0.39 8.69 10.94
CA ILE A 152 1.68 9.31 11.28
C ILE A 152 2.35 9.87 10.02
N ASN A 153 2.43 9.06 8.96
CA ASN A 153 3.07 9.46 7.71
C ASN A 153 2.31 10.59 7.01
N ASN A 154 0.96 10.54 6.99
CA ASN A 154 0.16 11.58 6.37
C ASN A 154 0.27 12.92 7.13
N LEU A 155 0.23 12.90 8.47
CA LEU A 155 0.39 14.12 9.26
C LEU A 155 1.78 14.73 9.03
N TYR A 156 2.84 13.91 9.08
CA TYR A 156 4.20 14.36 8.79
C TYR A 156 4.32 14.96 7.39
N ASN A 157 3.87 14.24 6.35
CA ASN A 157 3.96 14.68 4.97
C ASN A 157 3.16 15.95 4.71
N THR A 158 1.97 16.07 5.30
CA THR A 158 1.12 17.27 5.15
C THR A 158 1.82 18.49 5.73
N THR A 159 2.38 18.39 6.94
CA THR A 159 3.14 19.48 7.54
C THR A 159 4.42 19.78 6.75
N PHE A 160 5.16 18.76 6.32
CA PHE A 160 6.37 18.90 5.54
C PHE A 160 6.12 19.66 4.23
N TRP A 161 5.12 19.24 3.46
CA TRP A 161 4.83 19.87 2.18
C TRP A 161 4.18 21.26 2.32
N ALA A 162 3.46 21.54 3.42
CA ALA A 162 3.02 22.90 3.72
C ALA A 162 4.22 23.84 3.98
N LEU A 163 5.20 23.39 4.77
CA LEU A 163 6.44 24.15 5.03
C LEU A 163 7.22 24.43 3.73
N VAL A 164 7.32 23.43 2.84
CA VAL A 164 8.05 23.58 1.58
C VAL A 164 7.28 24.45 0.57
N GLN A 165 6.01 24.12 0.28
CA GLN A 165 5.27 24.74 -0.82
C GLN A 165 4.64 26.08 -0.45
N GLN A 166 4.15 26.24 0.77
CA GLN A 166 3.51 27.47 1.23
C GLN A 166 4.46 28.32 2.06
N GLY A 167 5.32 27.68 2.87
CA GLY A 167 6.33 28.35 3.68
C GLY A 167 7.62 28.69 2.93
N GLY A 168 7.84 28.15 1.73
CA GLY A 168 9.04 28.39 0.93
C GLY A 168 10.32 27.80 1.51
N MET A 169 10.22 26.83 2.42
CA MET A 169 11.39 26.21 3.04
C MET A 169 12.09 25.23 2.10
N GLU A 170 13.42 25.17 2.20
CA GLU A 170 14.17 24.07 1.60
C GLU A 170 13.85 22.74 2.30
N HIS A 171 13.92 21.64 1.56
CA HIS A 171 13.56 20.30 2.06
C HIS A 171 14.32 19.94 3.35
N ARG A 172 15.64 20.18 3.38
CA ARG A 172 16.48 19.86 4.56
C ARG A 172 16.11 20.70 5.78
N ALA A 173 15.70 21.95 5.57
CA ALA A 173 15.28 22.84 6.65
C ALA A 173 13.93 22.39 7.21
N ALA A 174 12.99 22.01 6.35
CA ALA A 174 11.69 21.47 6.77
C ALA A 174 11.84 20.12 7.52
N GLU A 175 12.74 19.23 7.07
CA GLU A 175 13.07 17.99 7.80
C GLU A 175 13.62 18.28 9.20
N GLN A 176 14.55 19.22 9.30
CA GLN A 176 15.17 19.60 10.56
C GLN A 176 14.16 20.25 11.52
N GLU A 177 13.25 21.08 11.02
CA GLU A 177 12.21 21.69 11.84
C GLU A 177 11.20 20.67 12.37
N LEU A 178 10.87 19.65 11.58
CA LEU A 178 9.98 18.57 12.02
C LEU A 178 10.69 17.53 12.91
N SER A 179 12.01 17.55 13.00
CA SER A 179 12.78 16.62 13.82
C SER A 179 12.45 16.79 15.31
N GLY A 180 12.07 15.70 15.98
CA GLY A 180 11.74 15.70 17.40
C GLY A 180 10.34 16.22 17.74
N THR A 181 9.59 16.74 16.76
CA THR A 181 8.21 17.21 16.98
C THR A 181 7.24 16.04 17.21
N VAL A 182 6.25 16.24 18.07
CA VAL A 182 5.14 15.30 18.27
C VAL A 182 3.94 15.63 17.36
N SER A 183 2.85 14.87 17.46
CA SER A 183 1.66 15.09 16.63
C SER A 183 0.97 16.42 16.91
N SER A 184 0.93 16.88 18.17
CA SER A 184 0.33 18.17 18.51
C SER A 184 1.07 19.34 17.84
N ASP A 185 2.39 19.32 17.86
CA ASP A 185 3.22 20.38 17.27
C ASP A 185 2.97 20.49 15.76
N LYS A 186 2.87 19.35 15.06
CA LYS A 186 2.56 19.30 13.62
C LYS A 186 1.18 19.87 13.29
N ASN A 187 0.19 19.57 14.13
CA ASN A 187 -1.15 20.15 13.99
C ASN A 187 -1.12 21.67 14.25
N GLU A 188 -0.37 22.12 15.24
CA GLU A 188 -0.22 23.54 15.55
C GLU A 188 0.51 24.28 14.42
N ILE A 189 1.57 23.72 13.85
CA ILE A 189 2.26 24.28 12.67
C ILE A 189 1.30 24.43 11.49
N LEU A 190 0.53 23.38 11.17
CA LEU A 190 -0.46 23.40 10.10
C LEU A 190 -1.52 24.49 10.31
N PHE A 191 -2.06 24.58 11.52
CA PHE A 191 -3.14 25.51 11.82
C PHE A 191 -2.64 26.97 11.90
N SER A 192 -1.62 27.23 12.71
CA SER A 192 -1.14 28.59 13.01
C SER A 192 -0.46 29.27 11.83
N ARG A 193 0.32 28.52 11.04
CA ARG A 193 1.14 29.10 9.95
C ARG A 193 0.45 29.03 8.60
N PHE A 194 -0.36 28.01 8.37
CA PHE A 194 -0.93 27.73 7.06
C PHE A 194 -2.48 27.74 7.05
N GLY A 195 -3.12 27.91 8.21
CA GLY A 195 -4.59 27.87 8.31
C GLY A 195 -5.18 26.49 7.98
N ILE A 196 -4.37 25.44 8.00
CA ILE A 196 -4.78 24.08 7.65
C ILE A 196 -5.26 23.37 8.91
N ASN A 197 -6.55 23.03 8.94
CA ASN A 197 -7.07 22.11 9.95
C ASN A 197 -6.93 20.68 9.43
N TYR A 198 -5.95 19.93 9.95
CA TYR A 198 -5.68 18.55 9.53
C TYR A 198 -6.90 17.63 9.65
N ASN A 199 -7.81 17.87 10.60
CA ASN A 199 -9.03 17.08 10.74
C ASN A 199 -9.99 17.23 9.55
N ASN A 200 -9.85 18.30 8.76
CA ASN A 200 -10.64 18.52 7.55
C ASN A 200 -9.97 17.93 6.29
N GLU A 201 -8.76 17.38 6.39
CA GLU A 201 -8.15 16.66 5.27
C GLU A 201 -9.02 15.45 4.89
N PRO A 202 -9.07 15.08 3.59
CA PRO A 202 -9.82 13.94 3.12
C PRO A 202 -9.54 12.65 3.91
N GLU A 203 -10.60 11.91 4.24
CA GLU A 203 -10.51 10.68 5.04
C GLU A 203 -9.56 9.65 4.42
N ILE A 204 -9.56 9.51 3.10
CA ILE A 204 -8.65 8.60 2.37
C ILE A 204 -7.17 8.89 2.64
N PHE A 205 -6.79 10.15 2.86
CA PHE A 205 -5.42 10.53 3.18
C PHE A 205 -5.07 10.22 4.64
N LYS A 206 -6.02 10.47 5.55
CA LYS A 206 -5.79 10.27 7.00
C LYS A 206 -5.91 8.81 7.45
N LYS A 207 -6.75 8.02 6.79
CA LYS A 207 -7.18 6.69 7.25
C LYS A 207 -6.89 5.56 6.25
N GLY A 208 -6.40 5.88 5.05
CA GLY A 208 -6.25 4.92 3.97
C GLY A 208 -7.58 4.46 3.40
N SER A 209 -7.55 3.32 2.70
CA SER A 209 -8.72 2.70 2.08
C SER A 209 -8.89 1.27 2.54
N VAL A 210 -10.11 0.89 2.93
CA VAL A 210 -10.48 -0.49 3.27
C VAL A 210 -11.41 -1.01 2.18
N LEU A 211 -11.08 -2.17 1.63
CA LEU A 211 -11.93 -2.92 0.72
C LEU A 211 -12.36 -4.20 1.43
N TYR A 212 -13.64 -4.52 1.40
CA TYR A 212 -14.18 -5.74 1.98
C TYR A 212 -15.26 -6.30 1.06
N ARG A 213 -15.53 -7.60 1.15
CA ARG A 213 -16.69 -8.19 0.48
C ARG A 213 -17.93 -7.93 1.30
N ASP A 214 -18.93 -7.35 0.66
CA ASP A 214 -20.28 -7.37 1.21
C ASP A 214 -20.85 -8.78 1.04
N VAL A 215 -21.22 -9.40 2.14
CA VAL A 215 -21.86 -10.73 2.20
C VAL A 215 -23.34 -10.61 2.56
N SER A 216 -23.92 -9.42 2.39
CA SER A 216 -25.36 -9.16 2.46
C SER A 216 -26.16 -9.98 1.46
#